data_AF-A0A2K8SY02-F1
#
_entry.id   AF-A0A2K8SY02-F1
#
_cell.length_a   1.000
_cell.length_b   1.000
_cell.length_c   1.000
_cell.angle_alpha   90.00
_cell.angle_beta   90.00
_cell.angle_gamma   90.00
#
_symmetry.space_group_name_H-M   'P 1'
#
loop_
_entity.id
_entity.type
_entity.pdbx_description
1 polymer ?
#
loop_
_entity_poly.entity_id
_entity_poly.type
_entity_poly.pdbx_seq_one_letter_code
_entity_poly.pdbx_strand_id
1 'polypeptide(L)' 'MDIFNTLYKGIVFNGMIQVDNYEHWDGCQKALHNFECLRVEQFNVHRIDYMAVWFKKGEMIDTQ' A
#
# COMPACT_ATOMS: atom_id res chain seq x y z
N MET A 1 1.15 16.90 -1.46
CA MET A 1 0.23 16.38 -0.43
C MET A 1 0.63 14.96 -0.15
N ASP A 2 0.82 14.60 1.12
CA ASP A 2 1.12 13.22 1.52
C ASP A 2 -0.19 12.44 1.64
N ILE A 3 -0.51 11.68 0.60
CA ILE A 3 -1.79 10.96 0.46
C ILE A 3 -1.95 9.93 1.58
N PHE A 4 -0.89 9.18 1.90
CA PHE A 4 -0.95 8.14 2.93
C PHE A 4 -1.17 8.74 4.31
N ASN A 5 -0.40 9.76 4.70
CA ASN A 5 -0.54 10.39 6.01
C ASN A 5 -1.87 11.14 6.19
N THR A 6 -2.53 11.54 5.10
CA THR A 6 -3.80 12.28 5.19
C THR A 6 -5.02 11.38 5.12
N LEU A 7 -5.03 10.37 4.24
CA LEU A 7 -6.25 9.64 3.88
C LEU A 7 -6.30 8.20 4.45
N TYR A 8 -5.16 7.57 4.73
CA TYR A 8 -5.13 6.16 5.13
C TYR A 8 -5.93 5.88 6.41
N LYS A 9 -5.99 6.84 7.34
CA LYS A 9 -6.78 6.71 8.57
C LYS A 9 -8.28 6.56 8.27
N GLY A 10 -8.79 7.21 7.23
CA GLY A 10 -10.21 7.17 6.84
C GLY A 10 -10.63 5.90 6.12
N ILE A 11 -9.68 5.07 5.67
CA ILE A 11 -9.99 3.80 5.02
C ILE A 11 -10.46 2.80 6.09
N VAL A 12 -11.59 2.15 5.85
CA VAL A 12 -12.12 1.11 6.74
C VAL A 12 -11.19 -0.11 6.79
N PHE A 13 -11.27 -0.89 7.86
CA PHE A 13 -10.54 -2.16 7.95
C PHE A 13 -10.95 -3.09 6.79
N ASN A 14 -9.98 -3.82 6.22
CA ASN A 14 -10.12 -4.59 4.97
C ASN A 14 -10.53 -3.76 3.73
N GLY A 15 -10.52 -2.43 3.81
CA GLY A 15 -10.71 -1.56 2.66
C GLY A 15 -9.57 -1.73 1.66
N MET A 16 -9.91 -1.79 0.36
CA MET A 16 -8.95 -1.93 -0.73
C MET A 16 -8.29 -0.59 -1.06
N ILE A 17 -6.96 -0.63 -1.20
CA ILE A 17 -6.15 0.48 -1.70
C ILE A 17 -5.48 0.02 -2.99
N GLN A 18 -5.60 0.83 -4.04
CA GLN A 18 -4.89 0.65 -5.29
C GLN A 18 -3.82 1.74 -5.43
N VAL A 19 -2.63 1.34 -5.86
CA VAL A 19 -1.50 2.24 -6.13
C VAL A 19 -1.13 2.10 -7.60
N ASP A 20 -1.38 3.16 -8.37
CA ASP A 20 -1.00 3.23 -9.77
C ASP A 20 0.48 3.66 -9.94
N ASN A 21 1.09 3.31 -11.07
CA ASN A 21 2.50 3.57 -11.41
C ASN A 21 3.52 3.01 -10.39
N TYR A 22 3.12 2.04 -9.58
CA TYR A 22 3.98 1.41 -8.57
C TYR A 22 5.26 0.84 -9.20
N GLU A 23 5.16 0.12 -10.31
CA GLU A 23 6.34 -0.50 -10.96
C GLU A 23 7.16 0.48 -11.83
N HIS A 24 6.64 1.68 -12.10
CA HIS A 24 7.23 2.64 -13.06
C HIS A 24 7.85 3.87 -12.39
N TRP A 25 7.47 4.14 -11.15
CA TRP A 25 7.99 5.27 -10.40
C TRP A 25 8.56 4.82 -9.06
N ASP A 26 9.88 4.82 -8.94
CA ASP A 26 10.61 4.54 -7.69
C ASP A 26 10.08 5.35 -6.49
N GLY A 27 9.61 6.57 -6.74
CA GLY A 27 9.00 7.41 -5.72
C GLY A 27 7.73 6.80 -5.13
N CYS A 28 6.90 6.15 -5.94
CA CYS A 28 5.71 5.44 -5.48
C CYS A 28 6.08 4.24 -4.60
N GLN A 29 7.04 3.41 -5.04
CA GLN A 29 7.49 2.26 -4.26
C GLN A 29 8.06 2.70 -2.91
N LYS A 30 8.98 3.68 -2.93
CA LYS A 30 9.59 4.24 -1.73
C LYS A 30 8.56 4.84 -0.79
N ALA A 31 7.56 5.57 -1.31
CA ALA A 31 6.51 6.15 -0.48
C ALA A 31 5.67 5.07 0.22
N LEU A 32 5.29 4.01 -0.49
CA LEU A 32 4.52 2.90 0.08
C LEU A 32 5.32 2.16 1.17
N HIS A 33 6.56 1.77 0.88
CA HIS A 33 7.39 0.99 1.81
C HIS A 33 7.90 1.81 3.01
N ASN A 34 8.15 3.11 2.83
CA ASN A 34 8.40 3.99 3.98
C ASN A 34 7.16 4.09 4.88
N PHE A 35 5.96 4.11 4.28
CA PHE A 35 4.72 4.17 5.04
C PHE A 35 4.44 2.88 5.83
N GLU A 36 4.75 1.70 5.27
CA GLU A 36 4.77 0.42 5.98
C GLU A 36 5.65 0.50 7.25
N CYS A 37 6.89 0.98 7.09
CA CYS A 37 7.83 1.13 8.19
C CYS A 37 7.31 2.08 9.29
N LEU A 38 6.71 3.21 8.90
CA LEU A 38 6.15 4.19 9.83
C LEU A 38 4.96 3.64 10.63
N ARG A 39 4.20 2.72 10.04
CA ARG A 39 3.04 2.10 10.69
C ARG A 39 3.35 0.81 11.44
N VAL A 40 4.54 0.26 11.26
CA VAL A 40 4.88 -1.09 11.74
C VAL A 40 3.86 -2.10 11.22
N GLU A 41 3.50 -1.97 9.95
CA GLU A 41 2.51 -2.77 9.24
C GLU A 41 3.16 -3.28 7.94
N GLN A 42 2.92 -4.54 7.58
CA GLN A 42 3.31 -5.08 6.28
C GLN A 42 2.07 -5.21 5.41
N PHE A 43 2.11 -4.66 4.20
CA PHE A 43 1.02 -4.76 3.25
C PHE A 43 1.21 -5.99 2.37
N ASN A 44 0.13 -6.78 2.24
CA ASN A 44 0.09 -7.87 1.27
C ASN A 44 -0.12 -7.28 -0.13
N VAL A 45 0.97 -6.83 -0.77
CA VAL A 45 0.91 -6.14 -2.06
C VAL A 45 0.71 -7.15 -3.19
N HIS A 46 -0.38 -6.98 -3.94
CA HIS A 46 -0.74 -7.79 -5.09
C HIS A 46 -0.64 -7.00 -6.38
N ARG A 47 0.04 -7.54 -7.40
CA ARG A 47 0.07 -6.93 -8.73
C ARG A 47 -1.30 -7.01 -9.42
N ILE A 48 -1.70 -5.92 -10.07
CA ILE A 48 -2.84 -5.86 -10.98
C ILE A 48 -2.35 -6.14 -12.41
N ASP A 49 -1.35 -5.37 -12.84
CA ASP A 49 -0.74 -5.43 -14.15
C ASP A 49 0.76 -5.05 -14.07
N TYR A 50 1.35 -4.60 -15.17
CA TYR A 50 2.76 -4.20 -15.21
C TYR A 50 3.02 -2.83 -14.56
N MET A 51 1.99 -2.08 -14.17
CA MET A 51 2.11 -0.73 -13.60
C MET A 51 1.57 -0.64 -12.17
N ALA A 52 0.44 -1.27 -11.88
CA ALA A 52 -0.35 -1.04 -10.68
C ALA A 52 -0.37 -2.24 -9.73
N VAL A 53 -0.54 -1.92 -8.44
CA VAL A 53 -0.71 -2.90 -7.36
C VAL A 53 -1.91 -2.53 -6.49
N TRP A 54 -2.37 -3.49 -5.68
CA TRP A 54 -3.37 -3.26 -4.64
C TRP A 54 -3.02 -4.02 -3.36
N PHE A 55 -3.60 -3.59 -2.24
CA PHE A 55 -3.54 -4.29 -0.94
C PHE A 55 -4.78 -3.90 -0.11
N LYS A 56 -5.04 -4.62 0.98
CA LYS A 56 -6.07 -4.25 1.96
C LYS A 56 -5.46 -3.77 3.27
N LYS A 57 -6.10 -2.77 3.87
CA LYS A 57 -5.73 -2.27 5.20
C LYS A 57 -5.97 -3.34 6.27
N GLY A 58 -4.91 -3.68 7.03
CA GLY A 58 -4.97 -4.63 8.13
C GLY A 58 -5.15 -6.09 7.71
N GLU A 59 -4.93 -6.42 6.44
CA GLU A 59 -4.89 -7.81 5.98
C GLU A 59 -3.66 -8.51 6.58
N MET A 60 -3.87 -9.68 7.18
CA MET A 60 -2.77 -10.47 7.69
C MET A 60 -2.06 -11.17 6.54
N ILE A 61 -0.73 -11.10 6.52
CA ILE A 61 0.08 -11.91 5.62
C ILE A 61 0.15 -13.31 6.23
N ASP A 62 -0.58 -14.25 5.64
CA ASP A 62 -0.45 -15.66 6.02
C ASP A 62 0.95 -16.15 5.61
N THR A 63 1.86 -16.24 6.56
CA THR A 63 3.11 -16.99 6.39
C THR A 63 2.77 -18.47 6.41
N GLN A 64 2.72 -19.07 5.22
CA GLN A 64 2.63 -20.51 5.03
C GLN A 64 3.96 -21.20 5.35
#